data_AF-A0A922YBQ1-F1
#
_entry.id   AF-A0A922YBQ1-F1
#
_cell.length_a   1.000
_cell.length_b   1.000
_cell.length_c   1.000
_cell.angle_alpha   90.00
_cell.angle_beta   90.00
_cell.angle_gamma   90.00
#
_symmetry.space_group_name_H-M   'P 1'
#
loop_
_entity.id
_entity.type
_entity.pdbx_description
1 polymer ?
#
loop_
_entity_poly.entity_id
_entity_poly.type
_entity_poly.pdbx_seq_one_letter_code
_entity_poly.pdbx_strand_id
1 'polypeptide(L)'
;MSSRKKQETVARLTYYVVQSYRAAGRNGISADDPMPATDRDHANRLFERYKPIRAGVVAFYRTGSPDTGDWDDAIIIARHGRLPADVDGLRDDSEADFDRLDLGESDLKVA
;
A
#
# COMPACT_ATOMS: atom_id res chain seq x y z
N MET A 1 -10.82 41.47 8.28
CA MET A 1 -11.02 40.59 7.11
C MET A 1 -10.49 39.21 7.48
N SER A 2 -11.31 38.40 8.15
CA SER A 2 -10.94 37.01 8.45
C SER A 2 -11.12 36.21 7.17
N SER A 3 -10.02 35.98 6.46
CA SER A 3 -9.94 34.91 5.48
C SER A 3 -10.15 33.60 6.24
N ARG A 4 -11.41 33.20 6.42
CA ARG A 4 -11.75 31.79 6.51
C ARG A 4 -11.13 31.21 5.26
N LYS A 5 -9.97 30.56 5.39
CA LYS A 5 -9.45 29.65 4.39
C LYS A 5 -10.65 28.79 4.03
N LYS A 6 -11.21 29.06 2.85
CA LYS A 6 -12.20 28.22 2.21
C LYS A 6 -11.58 26.85 2.37
N GLN A 7 -12.19 26.01 3.19
CA GLN A 7 -11.90 24.60 3.11
C GLN A 7 -12.32 24.28 1.69
N GLU A 8 -11.36 24.34 0.76
CA GLU A 8 -11.47 23.65 -0.50
C GLU A 8 -11.72 22.22 -0.04
N THR A 9 -12.99 21.83 -0.10
CA THR A 9 -13.43 20.46 0.07
C THR A 9 -12.86 19.71 -1.13
N VAL A 10 -11.54 19.57 -1.18
CA VAL A 10 -10.87 18.79 -2.19
C VAL A 10 -11.41 17.39 -2.01
N ALA A 11 -12.22 16.96 -2.97
CA ALA A 11 -12.76 15.61 -2.98
C ALA A 11 -11.55 14.68 -3.09
N ARG A 12 -11.12 14.13 -1.95
CA ARG A 12 -10.03 13.17 -1.90
C ARG A 12 -10.57 11.85 -2.43
N LEU A 13 -10.11 11.44 -3.60
CA LEU A 13 -10.44 10.16 -4.20
C LEU A 13 -9.44 9.13 -3.68
N THR A 14 -9.95 8.10 -3.01
CA THR A 14 -9.17 6.91 -2.69
C THR A 14 -9.46 5.86 -3.74
N TYR A 15 -8.42 5.33 -4.38
CA TYR A 15 -8.56 4.21 -5.31
C TYR A 15 -7.67 3.06 -4.86
N TYR A 16 -8.20 1.84 -5.01
CA TYR A 16 -7.52 0.60 -4.64
C TYR A 16 -7.09 -0.10 -5.92
N VAL A 17 -5.86 -0.60 -5.94
CA VAL A 17 -5.30 -1.31 -7.10
C VAL A 17 -4.60 -2.56 -6.64
N VAL A 18 -4.87 -3.66 -7.33
CA VAL A 18 -4.16 -4.92 -7.17
C VAL A 18 -3.33 -5.16 -8.41
N GLN A 19 -2.02 -5.03 -8.25
CA GLN A 19 -1.05 -5.31 -9.29
C GLN A 19 -0.52 -6.73 -9.09
N SER A 20 -0.73 -7.60 -10.06
CA SER A 20 -0.13 -8.93 -10.07
C SER A 20 1.12 -8.97 -10.97
N TYR A 21 2.05 -9.86 -10.64
CA TYR A 21 3.31 -10.06 -11.34
C TYR A 21 3.44 -11.52 -11.71
N ARG A 22 3.81 -11.77 -12.96
CA ARG A 22 4.12 -13.10 -13.48
C ARG A 22 5.61 -13.25 -13.68
N ALA A 23 6.12 -14.48 -13.53
CA ALA A 23 7.50 -14.78 -13.85
C ALA A 23 7.74 -14.60 -15.35
N ALA A 24 8.75 -13.82 -15.71
CA ALA A 24 9.12 -13.52 -17.09
C ALA A 24 10.57 -13.95 -17.33
N GLY A 25 10.77 -15.01 -18.09
CA GLY A 25 12.09 -15.48 -18.53
C GLY A 25 13.06 -15.79 -17.37
N ARG A 26 14.36 -15.71 -17.67
CA ARG A 26 15.43 -16.32 -16.86
C ARG A 26 15.51 -15.84 -15.42
N ASN A 27 15.08 -14.61 -15.12
CA ASN A 27 14.99 -14.09 -13.75
C ASN A 27 14.10 -12.85 -13.62
N GLY A 28 13.36 -12.49 -14.68
CA GLY A 28 12.51 -11.31 -14.70
C GLY A 28 11.15 -11.59 -14.09
N ILE A 29 10.46 -10.52 -13.73
CA ILE A 29 9.04 -10.51 -13.46
C ILE A 29 8.41 -9.46 -14.38
N SER A 30 7.21 -9.74 -14.86
CA SER A 30 6.43 -8.76 -15.61
C SER A 30 5.18 -8.44 -14.82
N ALA A 31 4.90 -7.14 -14.69
CA ALA A 31 3.59 -6.69 -14.25
C ALA A 31 2.53 -7.21 -15.22
N ASP A 32 1.49 -7.83 -14.67
CA ASP A 32 0.28 -8.23 -15.38
C ASP A 32 -0.71 -7.07 -15.39
N ASP A 33 -1.97 -7.31 -15.74
CA ASP A 33 -2.97 -6.24 -15.78
C ASP A 33 -3.29 -5.72 -14.34
N PRO A 34 -3.23 -4.40 -14.10
CA PRO A 34 -3.61 -3.81 -12.82
C PRO A 34 -5.13 -3.88 -12.65
N MET A 35 -5.57 -4.52 -11.58
CA MET A 35 -6.99 -4.67 -11.29
C MET A 35 -7.46 -3.57 -10.32
N PRO A 36 -8.31 -2.63 -10.76
CA PRO A 36 -8.91 -1.68 -9.84
C PRO A 36 -9.87 -2.40 -8.91
N ALA A 37 -9.74 -2.12 -7.62
CA ALA A 37 -10.64 -2.59 -6.57
C ALA A 37 -11.49 -1.42 -6.06
N THR A 38 -12.70 -1.75 -5.64
CA THR A 38 -13.66 -0.76 -5.11
C THR A 38 -13.31 -0.37 -3.67
N ASP A 39 -12.73 -1.31 -2.91
CA ASP A 39 -12.49 -1.20 -1.49
C ASP A 39 -11.36 -2.15 -1.04
N ARG A 40 -10.92 -2.00 0.22
CA ARG A 40 -9.83 -2.78 0.82
C ARG A 40 -10.14 -4.28 0.86
N ASP A 41 -11.39 -4.66 1.14
CA ASP A 41 -11.78 -6.07 1.22
C ASP A 41 -11.76 -6.73 -0.17
N HIS A 42 -12.28 -6.02 -1.18
CA HIS A 42 -12.21 -6.44 -2.57
C HIS A 42 -10.76 -6.58 -3.05
N ALA A 43 -9.88 -5.62 -2.71
CA ALA A 43 -8.46 -5.71 -3.01
C ALA A 43 -7.81 -6.94 -2.35
N ASN A 44 -8.12 -7.21 -1.09
CA ASN A 44 -7.60 -8.37 -0.36
C ASN A 44 -8.11 -9.69 -0.95
N ARG A 45 -9.38 -9.74 -1.37
CA ARG A 45 -9.96 -10.93 -2.00
C ARG A 45 -9.31 -11.24 -3.33
N LEU A 46 -9.02 -10.23 -4.15
CA LEU A 46 -8.25 -10.40 -5.38
C LEU A 46 -6.83 -10.86 -5.06
N PHE A 47 -6.18 -10.22 -4.09
CA PHE A 47 -4.84 -10.60 -3.65
C PHE A 47 -4.75 -12.07 -3.24
N GLU A 48 -5.57 -12.54 -2.31
CA GLU A 48 -5.57 -13.93 -1.85
C GLU A 48 -5.90 -14.92 -2.98
N ARG A 49 -6.73 -14.52 -3.94
CA ARG A 49 -7.04 -15.33 -5.12
C ARG A 49 -5.83 -15.50 -6.04
N TYR A 50 -5.06 -14.44 -6.27
CA TYR A 50 -3.92 -14.47 -7.19
C TYR A 50 -2.61 -14.90 -6.53
N LYS A 51 -2.51 -14.80 -5.21
CA LYS A 51 -1.36 -15.18 -4.38
C LYS A 51 -0.78 -16.57 -4.72
N PRO A 52 -1.57 -17.66 -4.86
CA PRO A 52 -1.03 -18.96 -5.25
C PRO A 52 -0.83 -19.16 -6.77
N ILE A 53 -1.36 -18.25 -7.60
CA ILE A 53 -1.39 -18.39 -9.07
C ILE A 53 -0.25 -17.61 -9.73
N ARG A 54 0.18 -16.50 -9.11
CA ARG A 54 1.11 -15.52 -9.66
C ARG A 54 2.45 -15.58 -8.95
N ALA A 55 3.50 -15.11 -9.63
CA ALA A 55 4.86 -15.09 -9.08
C ALA A 55 5.00 -14.04 -7.99
N GLY A 56 4.27 -12.93 -8.10
CA GLY A 56 4.09 -11.94 -7.04
C GLY A 56 2.78 -11.20 -7.19
N VAL A 57 2.25 -10.65 -6.11
CA VAL A 57 1.03 -9.83 -6.10
C VAL A 57 1.20 -8.74 -5.06
N VAL A 58 0.74 -7.53 -5.37
CA VAL A 58 0.70 -6.41 -4.44
C VAL A 58 -0.68 -5.75 -4.53
N ALA A 59 -1.29 -5.51 -3.39
CA ALA A 59 -2.48 -4.71 -3.24
C ALA A 59 -2.09 -3.42 -2.52
N PHE A 60 -2.43 -2.28 -3.09
CA PHE A 60 -2.17 -0.98 -2.50
C PHE A 60 -3.33 -0.03 -2.78
N TYR A 61 -3.43 1.02 -1.99
CA TYR A 61 -4.35 2.12 -2.25
C TYR A 61 -3.60 3.43 -2.25
N ARG A 62 -4.14 4.40 -2.98
CA ARG A 62 -3.61 5.75 -2.98
C ARG A 62 -4.76 6.72 -2.87
N THR A 63 -4.57 7.74 -2.05
CA THR A 63 -5.53 8.81 -1.86
C THR A 63 -4.98 10.06 -2.50
N GLY A 64 -5.80 10.80 -3.25
CA GLY A 64 -5.34 12.05 -3.83
C GLY A 64 -6.48 12.92 -4.30
N SER A 65 -6.15 14.11 -4.73
CA SER A 65 -7.08 15.08 -5.27
C SER A 65 -6.91 15.11 -6.79
N PRO A 66 -7.82 14.49 -7.56
CA PRO A 66 -7.72 14.47 -9.02
C PRO A 66 -7.81 15.87 -9.62
N ASP A 67 -8.43 16.82 -8.92
CA ASP A 67 -8.58 18.22 -9.31
C ASP A 67 -7.24 18.99 -9.25
N THR A 68 -6.45 18.73 -8.21
CA THR A 68 -5.16 19.39 -7.98
C THR A 68 -3.98 18.63 -8.62
N GLY A 69 -4.20 17.37 -9.01
CA GLY A 69 -3.13 16.46 -9.44
C GLY A 69 -2.19 16.02 -8.30
N ASP A 70 -2.52 16.42 -7.06
CA ASP A 70 -1.80 16.06 -5.85
C ASP A 70 -2.23 14.67 -5.41
N TRP A 71 -1.29 13.75 -5.33
CA TRP A 71 -1.55 12.40 -4.91
C TRP A 71 -0.61 12.04 -3.78
N ASP A 72 -1.18 11.48 -2.71
CA ASP A 72 -0.45 10.99 -1.56
C ASP A 72 0.37 9.76 -1.92
N ASP A 73 1.20 9.30 -1.00
CA ASP A 73 1.99 8.09 -1.18
C ASP A 73 1.07 6.86 -1.28
N ALA A 74 1.49 5.88 -2.10
CA ALA A 74 0.78 4.62 -2.22
C ALA A 74 1.02 3.77 -0.96
N ILE A 75 -0.06 3.37 -0.29
CA ILE A 75 -0.01 2.56 0.92
C ILE A 75 -0.26 1.09 0.55
N ILE A 76 0.72 0.23 0.80
CA ILE A 76 0.64 -1.20 0.51
C ILE A 76 -0.25 -1.87 1.55
N ILE A 77 -1.36 -2.47 1.11
CA ILE A 77 -2.29 -3.25 1.94
C ILE A 77 -1.71 -4.63 2.21
N ALA A 78 -1.20 -5.27 1.14
CA ALA A 78 -0.66 -6.61 1.19
C ALA A 78 0.27 -6.84 0.01
N ARG A 79 1.34 -7.58 0.23
CA ARG A 79 2.31 -7.97 -0.80
C ARG A 79 2.76 -9.41 -0.61
N HIS A 80 2.97 -10.13 -1.71
CA HIS A 80 3.39 -11.53 -1.67
C HIS A 80 4.21 -11.92 -2.90
N GLY A 81 5.12 -12.87 -2.72
CA GLY A 81 5.92 -13.45 -3.80
C GLY A 81 7.08 -12.55 -4.23
N ARG A 82 7.50 -12.71 -5.49
CA ARG A 82 8.60 -11.96 -6.10
C ARG A 82 8.08 -10.65 -6.70
N LEU A 83 8.48 -9.54 -6.09
CA LEU A 83 8.13 -8.17 -6.50
C LEU A 83 9.38 -7.41 -6.96
N PRO A 84 9.23 -6.33 -7.75
CA PRO A 84 10.37 -5.50 -8.13
C PRO A 84 10.86 -4.71 -6.91
N ALA A 85 12.16 -4.40 -6.86
CA ALA A 85 12.76 -3.67 -5.73
C ALA A 85 12.07 -2.32 -5.45
N ASP A 86 11.50 -1.69 -6.48
CA ASP A 86 10.73 -0.45 -6.37
C ASP A 86 9.47 -0.61 -5.50
N VAL A 87 8.80 -1.76 -5.60
CA VAL A 87 7.61 -2.10 -4.78
C VAL A 87 8.00 -2.68 -3.42
N ASP A 88 9.14 -3.37 -3.36
CA ASP A 88 9.70 -3.88 -2.12
C ASP A 88 10.09 -2.75 -1.15
N GLY A 89 10.48 -1.59 -1.67
CA GLY A 89 10.81 -0.40 -0.87
C GLY A 89 9.64 0.53 -0.52
N LEU A 90 8.41 0.24 -0.99
CA LEU A 90 7.24 1.06 -0.66
C LEU A 90 6.78 0.81 0.78
N ARG A 91 6.29 1.88 1.42
CA ARG A 91 5.80 1.87 2.80
C ARG A 91 4.64 0.88 2.96
N ASP A 92 4.84 -0.10 3.83
CA ASP A 92 3.81 -1.07 4.18
C ASP A 92 2.81 -0.45 5.18
N ASP A 93 1.51 -0.74 5.05
CA ASP A 93 0.49 -0.35 6.05
C ASP A 93 0.87 -0.90 7.45
N SER A 94 1.66 -1.98 7.51
CA SER A 94 2.22 -2.54 8.74
C SER A 94 3.33 -1.69 9.37
N GLU A 95 4.02 -0.82 8.63
CA GLU A 95 5.07 0.08 9.16
C GLU A 95 4.49 1.35 9.80
N ALA A 96 3.18 1.61 9.63
CA ALA A 96 2.50 2.66 10.38
C ALA A 96 2.33 2.32 11.89
N ASP A 97 2.65 1.10 12.33
CA ASP A 97 2.48 0.63 13.71
C ASP A 97 3.79 0.43 14.50
N PHE A 98 4.98 0.67 13.93
CA PHE A 98 6.24 0.40 14.65
C PHE A 98 6.86 1.60 15.40
N ASP A 99 6.27 2.79 15.33
CA ASP A 99 6.68 3.94 16.18
C ASP A 99 6.02 3.91 17.59
N ARG A 100 5.25 2.85 17.93
CA ARG A 100 4.61 2.73 19.26
C ARG A 100 5.38 1.92 20.30
N LEU A 101 6.60 1.46 20.02
CA LEU A 101 7.46 0.92 21.07
C LEU A 101 8.84 1.57 21.05
N ASP A 102 8.87 2.86 21.37
CA ASP A 102 10.01 3.41 22.10
C ASP A 102 9.57 3.83 23.52
N LEU A 103 10.42 3.46 24.48
CA LEU A 103 10.45 3.82 25.89
C LEU A 103 9.49 3.15 26.88
N GLY A 104 10.08 2.20 27.62
CA GLY A 104 9.54 1.63 28.86
C GLY A 104 10.57 0.79 29.60
N GLU A 105 11.77 1.33 29.78
CA GLU A 105 12.74 0.94 30.81
C GLU A 105 12.03 0.52 32.11
N SER A 106 12.35 -0.66 32.65
CA SER A 106 12.48 -0.92 34.09
C SER A 106 12.85 -2.38 34.33
N ASP A 107 14.12 -2.58 34.69
CA ASP A 107 14.54 -3.40 35.83
C ASP A 107 13.75 -4.69 36.10
N LEU A 108 14.30 -5.84 35.70
CA LEU A 108 14.09 -7.08 36.46
C LEU A 108 15.43 -7.62 36.97
N LYS A 109 15.86 -6.92 38.01
CA LYS A 109 16.77 -7.24 39.11
C LYS A 109 17.19 -8.71 39.27
N VAL A 110 18.49 -8.85 39.50
CA VAL A 110 19.19 -9.92 40.23
C VAL A 110 18.37 -10.47 41.41
N ALA A 111 18.29 -11.79 41.54
CA ALA A 111 18.19 -12.51 42.80
C ALA A 111 18.66 -13.96 42.60
#